data_AF-A0A9E8N4Y3-F1
#
_entry.id   AF-A0A9E8N4Y3-F1
#
_cell.length_a   1.000
_cell.length_b   1.000
_cell.length_c   1.000
_cell.angle_alpha   90.00
_cell.angle_beta   90.00
_cell.angle_gamma   90.00
#
_symmetry.space_group_name_H-M   'P 1'
#
loop_
_entity.id
_entity.type
_entity.pdbx_description
1 polymer ?
#
loop_
_entity_poly.entity_id
_entity_poly.type
_entity_poly.pdbx_seq_one_letter_code
_entity_poly.pdbx_strand_id
1 'polypeptide(L)'
;MKGSNAWLLTFLLFVMAGCVEVSHPQIDTLYVSSKDLKLERDGAIATLYEHYSASKKDKEVYEVIAKKHDRFIINYAPGTKMLTLCSDPGSGWSRQYIDFDEAMLQMLIDDKVTFDQLDGFGTLPDKYDSLLVMNNPILNVKTNGSPTM
;
A
#
# COMPACT_ATOMS: atom_id res chain seq x y z
N MET A 1 -15.94 58.43 -17.81
CA MET A 1 -16.25 57.04 -18.20
C MET A 1 -14.99 56.20 -18.06
N LYS A 2 -14.85 55.40 -16.99
CA LYS A 2 -13.75 54.45 -16.80
C LYS A 2 -14.40 53.08 -16.62
N GLY A 3 -14.74 52.46 -17.75
CA GLY A 3 -15.35 51.14 -17.79
C GLY A 3 -14.27 50.07 -17.92
N SER A 4 -14.47 48.99 -17.15
CA SER A 4 -14.02 47.63 -17.43
C SER A 4 -12.53 47.37 -17.59
N ASN A 5 -11.90 46.93 -16.51
CA ASN A 5 -10.82 45.94 -16.55
C ASN A 5 -10.85 44.96 -15.34
N ALA A 6 -11.94 44.93 -14.57
CA ALA A 6 -12.06 44.07 -13.39
C ALA A 6 -12.56 42.65 -13.72
N TRP A 7 -13.25 42.47 -14.85
CA TRP A 7 -13.88 41.19 -15.21
C TRP A 7 -12.91 40.10 -15.67
N LEU A 8 -11.75 40.47 -16.22
CA LEU A 8 -10.72 39.51 -16.66
C LEU A 8 -10.00 38.84 -15.49
N LEU A 9 -9.92 39.51 -14.34
CA LEU A 9 -9.26 38.97 -13.14
C LEU A 9 -10.14 37.95 -12.38
N THR A 10 -11.46 38.00 -12.54
CA THR A 10 -12.37 37.06 -11.88
C THR A 10 -12.45 35.71 -12.61
N PHE A 11 -12.20 35.68 -13.93
CA PHE A 11 -12.25 34.44 -14.72
C PHE A 11 -10.99 33.56 -14.51
N LEU A 12 -9.85 34.16 -14.18
CA LEU A 12 -8.60 33.43 -13.97
C LEU A 12 -8.56 32.64 -12.63
N LEU A 13 -9.40 33.01 -11.67
CA LEU A 13 -9.44 32.38 -10.34
C LEU A 13 -10.25 31.07 -10.29
N PHE A 14 -11.02 30.73 -11.33
CA PHE A 14 -11.82 29.50 -11.37
C PHE A 14 -11.17 28.32 -12.10
N VAL A 15 -10.00 28.51 -12.73
CA VAL A 15 -9.30 27.43 -13.48
C VAL A 15 -8.43 26.57 -12.56
N MET A 16 -8.29 26.94 -11.28
CA MET A 16 -7.64 26.11 -10.25
C MET A 16 -8.65 25.25 -9.49
N ALA A 17 -9.73 24.81 -10.15
CA ALA A 17 -10.43 23.61 -9.72
C ALA A 17 -9.48 22.45 -9.99
N GLY A 18 -8.60 22.20 -9.01
CA GLY A 18 -7.64 21.12 -9.06
C GLY A 18 -8.34 19.86 -9.55
N CYS A 19 -7.76 19.25 -10.57
CA CYS A 19 -8.12 17.90 -10.94
C CYS A 19 -7.82 17.05 -9.69
N VAL A 20 -8.82 16.84 -8.84
CA VAL A 20 -8.78 15.79 -7.83
C VAL A 20 -9.01 14.53 -8.64
N GLU A 21 -7.95 14.11 -9.32
CA GLU A 21 -7.94 12.90 -10.10
C GLU A 21 -8.01 11.76 -9.10
N VAL A 22 -9.22 11.43 -8.67
CA VAL A 22 -9.52 10.11 -8.11
C VAL A 22 -9.53 9.17 -9.31
N SER A 23 -8.34 8.94 -9.89
CA SER A 23 -8.06 7.68 -10.58
C SER A 23 -8.48 6.63 -9.56
N HIS A 24 -9.48 5.82 -9.88
CA HIS A 24 -9.82 4.70 -9.04
C HIS A 24 -8.71 3.69 -9.32
N PRO A 25 -7.68 3.57 -8.46
CA PRO A 25 -6.55 2.70 -8.76
C PRO A 25 -7.10 1.33 -9.03
N GLN A 26 -6.75 0.75 -10.17
CA GLN A 26 -7.10 -0.64 -10.42
C GLN A 26 -6.26 -1.49 -9.48
N ILE A 27 -6.92 -2.27 -8.62
CA ILE A 27 -6.29 -3.15 -7.63
C ILE A 27 -6.41 -4.59 -8.13
N ASP A 28 -5.30 -5.32 -8.19
CA ASP A 28 -5.29 -6.77 -8.33
C ASP A 28 -5.23 -7.44 -6.95
N THR A 29 -6.31 -8.07 -6.52
CA THR A 29 -6.39 -8.68 -5.19
C THR A 29 -6.38 -10.20 -5.26
N LEU A 30 -5.40 -10.81 -4.60
CA LEU A 30 -5.37 -12.23 -4.29
C LEU A 30 -5.94 -12.46 -2.88
N TYR A 31 -6.97 -13.30 -2.79
CA TYR A 31 -7.53 -13.69 -1.51
C TYR A 31 -6.96 -15.03 -1.06
N VAL A 32 -6.38 -15.06 0.14
CA VAL A 32 -5.86 -16.29 0.75
C VAL A 32 -6.78 -16.78 1.87
N SER A 33 -6.85 -18.10 2.01
CA SER A 33 -7.50 -18.76 3.13
C SER A 33 -6.89 -20.14 3.35
N SER A 34 -6.26 -20.31 4.49
CA SER A 34 -5.65 -21.53 4.97
C SER A 34 -6.24 -21.90 6.33
N LYS A 35 -5.97 -23.13 6.78
CA LYS A 35 -6.33 -23.59 8.14
C LYS A 35 -5.29 -23.18 9.18
N ASP A 36 -4.08 -22.83 8.74
CA ASP A 36 -2.95 -22.43 9.56
C ASP A 36 -2.65 -20.95 9.32
N LEU A 37 -3.11 -20.11 10.24
CA LEU A 37 -2.99 -18.65 10.16
C LEU A 37 -1.53 -18.19 10.20
N LYS A 38 -0.68 -18.90 10.95
CA LYS A 38 0.73 -18.55 11.06
C LYS A 38 1.43 -18.76 9.73
N LEU A 39 1.14 -19.86 9.04
CA LEU A 39 1.66 -20.11 7.70
C LEU A 39 1.22 -19.03 6.69
N GLU A 40 0.00 -18.50 6.78
CA GLU A 40 -0.44 -17.41 5.90
C GLU A 40 0.35 -16.12 6.14
N ARG A 41 0.58 -15.75 7.39
CA ARG A 41 1.33 -14.53 7.74
C ARG A 41 2.81 -14.64 7.43
N ASP A 42 3.42 -15.78 7.74
CA ASP A 42 4.83 -16.05 7.41
C ASP A 42 5.06 -16.04 5.89
N GLY A 43 4.08 -16.51 5.11
CA GLY A 43 4.14 -16.56 3.66
C GLY A 43 3.58 -15.32 2.93
N ALA A 44 3.06 -14.32 3.65
CA ALA A 44 2.30 -13.21 3.04
C ALA A 44 3.14 -12.39 2.06
N ILE A 45 4.40 -12.09 2.41
CA ILE A 45 5.32 -11.29 1.58
C ILE A 45 5.69 -12.06 0.31
N ALA A 46 6.01 -13.36 0.43
CA ALA A 46 6.29 -14.22 -0.71
C ALA A 46 5.07 -14.34 -1.63
N THR A 47 3.88 -14.54 -1.05
CA THR A 47 2.62 -14.62 -1.81
C THR A 47 2.34 -13.32 -2.56
N LEU A 48 2.58 -12.16 -1.95
CA LEU A 48 2.42 -10.87 -2.60
C LEU A 48 3.40 -10.70 -3.78
N TYR A 49 4.66 -11.06 -3.59
CA TYR A 49 5.66 -10.99 -4.65
C TYR A 49 5.34 -11.93 -5.81
N GLU A 50 4.94 -13.16 -5.53
CA GLU A 50 4.51 -14.12 -6.55
C GLU A 50 3.29 -13.60 -7.33
N HIS A 51 2.29 -13.07 -6.62
CA HIS A 51 1.09 -12.46 -7.21
C HIS A 51 1.46 -11.30 -8.14
N TYR A 52 2.28 -10.36 -7.68
CA TYR A 52 2.75 -9.24 -8.49
C TYR A 52 3.61 -9.70 -9.68
N SER A 53 4.54 -10.63 -9.48
CA SER A 53 5.49 -11.10 -10.51
C SER A 53 4.80 -11.88 -11.62
N ALA A 54 3.75 -12.64 -11.29
CA ALA A 54 2.95 -13.39 -12.26
C ALA A 54 1.88 -12.54 -12.97
N SER A 55 1.64 -11.31 -12.50
CA SER A 55 0.63 -10.41 -13.05
C SER A 55 1.04 -9.80 -14.40
N LYS A 56 0.08 -9.14 -15.06
CA LYS A 56 0.32 -8.38 -16.29
C LYS A 56 0.97 -7.01 -16.06
N LYS A 57 1.18 -6.61 -14.80
CA LYS A 57 1.73 -5.31 -14.41
C LYS A 57 0.92 -4.10 -14.91
N ASP A 58 -0.38 -4.28 -15.16
CA ASP A 58 -1.31 -3.26 -15.67
C ASP A 58 -2.19 -2.61 -14.57
N LYS A 59 -1.98 -3.00 -13.31
CA LYS A 59 -2.67 -2.48 -12.13
C LYS A 59 -1.74 -1.57 -11.32
N GLU A 60 -2.34 -0.58 -10.67
CA GLU A 60 -1.60 0.39 -9.84
C GLU A 60 -1.20 -0.22 -8.49
N VAL A 61 -1.96 -1.23 -8.04
CA VAL A 61 -1.84 -1.84 -6.72
C VAL A 61 -2.03 -3.35 -6.82
N TYR A 62 -1.18 -4.09 -6.11
CA TYR A 62 -1.26 -5.55 -5.95
C TYR A 62 -1.43 -5.87 -4.48
N GLU A 63 -2.36 -6.75 -4.17
CA GLU A 63 -2.83 -6.91 -2.80
C GLU A 63 -3.07 -8.37 -2.46
N VAL A 64 -2.70 -8.76 -1.24
CA VAL A 64 -3.07 -10.05 -0.64
C VAL A 64 -3.93 -9.79 0.59
N ILE A 65 -5.11 -10.44 0.63
CA ILE A 65 -6.06 -10.34 1.76
C ILE A 65 -6.35 -11.73 2.33
N ALA A 66 -6.15 -11.90 3.64
CA ALA A 66 -6.59 -13.10 4.35
C ALA A 66 -8.08 -13.02 4.75
N LYS A 67 -8.85 -14.09 4.46
CA LYS A 67 -10.31 -14.10 4.63
C LYS A 67 -10.83 -14.53 6.01
N LYS A 68 -10.05 -15.20 6.86
CA LYS A 68 -10.54 -15.83 8.11
C LYS A 68 -9.71 -15.44 9.34
N HIS A 69 -10.37 -15.38 10.51
CA HIS A 69 -9.93 -15.32 11.93
C HIS A 69 -8.74 -14.42 12.35
N ASP A 70 -7.80 -14.15 11.48
CA ASP A 70 -6.70 -13.22 11.62
C ASP A 70 -6.47 -12.55 10.25
N ARG A 71 -7.43 -11.69 9.91
CA ARG A 71 -7.43 -11.03 8.60
C ARG A 71 -6.22 -10.11 8.57
N PHE A 72 -5.44 -10.14 7.50
CA PHE A 72 -4.44 -9.14 7.22
C PHE A 72 -4.60 -8.64 5.78
N ILE A 73 -4.04 -7.47 5.51
CA ILE A 73 -3.88 -6.93 4.17
C ILE A 73 -2.42 -6.55 4.02
N ILE A 74 -1.80 -7.01 2.94
CA ILE A 74 -0.51 -6.50 2.48
C ILE A 74 -0.68 -6.01 1.05
N ASN A 75 -0.20 -4.81 0.78
CA ASN A 75 -0.50 -4.08 -0.44
C ASN A 75 0.79 -3.43 -0.96
N TYR A 76 1.07 -3.66 -2.24
CA TYR A 76 2.24 -3.14 -2.93
C TYR A 76 1.82 -2.28 -4.12
N ALA A 77 2.24 -1.02 -4.10
CA ALA A 77 2.00 -0.05 -5.15
C ALA A 77 3.34 0.31 -5.84
N PRO A 78 3.72 -0.35 -6.95
CA PRO A 78 5.01 -0.15 -7.59
C PRO A 78 5.20 1.28 -8.13
N GLY A 79 4.13 1.92 -8.62
CA GLY A 79 4.18 3.27 -9.18
C GLY A 79 4.56 4.34 -8.16
N THR A 80 4.15 4.18 -6.90
CA THR A 80 4.49 5.08 -5.79
C THR A 80 5.58 4.53 -4.88
N LYS A 81 6.14 3.35 -5.21
CA LYS A 81 7.14 2.63 -4.40
C LYS A 81 6.70 2.49 -2.94
N MET A 82 5.52 1.93 -2.73
CA MET A 82 4.91 1.86 -1.41
C MET A 82 4.49 0.44 -1.05
N LEU A 83 4.77 0.03 0.19
CA LEU A 83 4.24 -1.18 0.80
C LEU A 83 3.39 -0.80 2.02
N THR A 84 2.15 -1.27 2.09
CA THR A 84 1.29 -1.03 3.25
C THR A 84 0.77 -2.31 3.87
N LEU A 85 0.73 -2.31 5.19
CA LEU A 85 0.32 -3.43 6.02
C LEU A 85 -0.90 -3.03 6.84
N CYS A 86 -1.80 -3.99 7.02
CA CYS A 86 -2.93 -3.92 7.93
C CYS A 86 -3.00 -5.27 8.64
N SER A 87 -2.63 -5.32 9.92
CA SER A 87 -2.69 -6.52 10.76
C SER A 87 -4.07 -6.84 11.30
N ASP A 88 -4.96 -5.85 11.35
CA ASP A 88 -6.36 -6.01 11.74
C ASP A 88 -7.27 -5.12 10.87
N PRO A 89 -7.92 -5.69 9.84
CA PRO A 89 -8.97 -5.06 9.06
C PRO A 89 -10.14 -4.63 9.94
N GLY A 90 -10.06 -3.40 10.44
CA GLY A 90 -10.92 -2.86 11.49
C GLY A 90 -10.22 -1.76 12.31
N SER A 91 -8.89 -1.72 12.26
CA SER A 91 -8.05 -0.81 13.03
C SER A 91 -7.22 0.16 12.18
N GLY A 92 -7.42 0.14 10.85
CA GLY A 92 -6.70 0.98 9.90
C GLY A 92 -5.39 0.36 9.39
N TRP A 93 -4.61 1.16 8.67
CA TRP A 93 -3.28 0.75 8.21
C TRP A 93 -2.31 0.73 9.40
N SER A 94 -1.68 -0.41 9.64
CA SER A 94 -0.73 -0.57 10.75
C SER A 94 0.62 0.03 10.40
N ARG A 95 1.10 -0.15 9.15
CA ARG A 95 2.36 0.44 8.66
C ARG A 95 2.31 0.80 7.18
N GLN A 96 3.11 1.79 6.82
CA GLN A 96 3.37 2.18 5.45
C GLN A 96 4.88 2.38 5.27
N TYR A 97 5.47 1.75 4.27
CA TYR A 97 6.86 1.93 3.86
C TYR A 97 6.89 2.66 2.52
N ILE A 98 7.72 3.69 2.42
CA ILE A 98 7.97 4.44 1.18
C ILE A 98 9.34 4.08 0.61
N ASP A 99 9.59 4.49 -0.63
CA ASP A 99 10.78 4.09 -1.40
C ASP A 99 10.97 2.56 -1.46
N PHE A 100 9.87 1.83 -1.33
CA PHE A 100 9.79 0.38 -1.31
C PHE A 100 9.59 -0.14 -2.73
N ASP A 101 10.64 -0.69 -3.35
CA ASP A 101 10.60 -1.22 -4.71
C ASP A 101 10.59 -2.76 -4.76
N GLU A 102 10.55 -3.30 -5.98
CA GLU A 102 10.52 -4.75 -6.22
C GLU A 102 11.78 -5.45 -5.69
N ALA A 103 12.93 -4.77 -5.70
CA ALA A 103 14.16 -5.32 -5.17
C ALA A 103 14.10 -5.43 -3.63
N MET A 104 13.53 -4.42 -2.95
CA MET A 104 13.26 -4.50 -1.52
C MET A 104 12.31 -5.67 -1.20
N LEU A 105 11.27 -5.86 -2.01
CA LEU A 105 10.32 -6.97 -1.83
C LEU A 105 11.02 -8.34 -1.94
N GLN A 106 11.88 -8.51 -2.95
CA GLN A 106 12.68 -9.73 -3.13
C GLN A 106 13.67 -9.93 -1.97
N MET A 107 14.34 -8.88 -1.51
CA MET A 107 15.28 -8.95 -0.38
C MET A 107 14.61 -9.48 0.89
N LEU A 108 13.40 -9.01 1.20
CA LEU A 108 12.65 -9.51 2.36
C LEU A 108 12.38 -11.01 2.25
N ILE A 109 12.10 -11.52 1.06
CA ILE A 109 11.85 -12.95 0.81
C ILE A 109 13.14 -13.76 0.98
N ASP A 110 14.24 -13.29 0.41
CA ASP A 110 15.55 -13.94 0.50
C ASP A 110 16.00 -14.08 1.96
N ASP A 111 15.71 -13.08 2.78
CA ASP A 111 16.01 -13.08 4.23
C ASP A 111 14.94 -13.75 5.09
N LYS A 112 13.84 -14.20 4.49
CA LYS A 112 12.70 -14.82 5.19
C LYS A 112 12.08 -13.90 6.25
N VAL A 113 12.03 -12.60 5.96
CA VAL A 113 11.28 -11.64 6.78
C VAL A 113 9.80 -11.98 6.70
N THR A 114 9.12 -12.01 7.84
CA THR A 114 7.68 -12.29 7.93
C THR A 114 6.85 -11.02 7.99
N PHE A 115 5.54 -11.16 7.75
CA PHE A 115 4.59 -10.06 7.93
C PHE A 115 4.69 -9.44 9.33
N ASP A 116 4.75 -10.26 10.38
CA ASP A 116 4.77 -9.80 11.77
C ASP A 116 6.06 -9.06 12.14
N GLN A 117 7.19 -9.44 11.54
CA GLN A 117 8.45 -8.70 11.71
C GLN A 117 8.35 -7.30 11.10
N LEU A 118 7.80 -7.18 9.89
CA LEU A 118 7.51 -5.87 9.31
C LEU A 118 6.50 -5.10 10.16
N ASP A 119 5.42 -5.75 10.60
CA ASP A 119 4.38 -5.09 11.38
C ASP A 119 4.83 -4.73 12.82
N GLY A 120 6.06 -5.06 13.20
CA GLY A 120 6.71 -4.69 14.45
C GLY A 120 6.31 -5.54 15.65
N PHE A 121 5.76 -6.72 15.40
CA PHE A 121 5.58 -7.77 16.40
C PHE A 121 6.81 -8.69 16.51
N GLY A 122 7.86 -8.45 15.72
CA GLY A 122 9.13 -9.17 15.78
C GLY A 122 10.35 -8.28 15.56
N THR A 123 11.55 -8.89 15.57
CA THR A 123 12.82 -8.21 15.30
C THR A 123 13.16 -8.33 13.83
N LEU A 124 13.38 -7.20 13.15
CA LEU A 124 13.93 -7.17 11.80
C LEU A 124 15.46 -7.32 11.84
N PRO A 125 16.09 -7.92 10.81
CA PRO A 125 17.55 -7.90 10.70
C PRO A 125 18.10 -6.46 10.65
N ASP A 126 19.18 -6.18 11.37
CA ASP A 126 19.78 -4.83 11.55
C ASP A 126 20.00 -4.06 10.25
N LYS A 127 20.26 -4.75 9.13
CA LYS A 127 20.44 -4.11 7.82
C LYS A 127 19.21 -3.30 7.38
N TYR A 128 18.01 -3.63 7.88
CA TYR A 128 16.77 -2.95 7.54
C TYR A 128 16.54 -1.64 8.29
N ASP A 129 17.31 -1.37 9.35
CA ASP A 129 17.19 -0.14 10.15
C ASP A 129 17.39 1.13 9.34
N SER A 130 18.18 1.05 8.26
CA SER A 130 18.46 2.17 7.35
C SER A 130 17.79 2.05 5.99
N LEU A 131 17.21 0.88 5.67
CA LEU A 131 16.61 0.59 4.37
C LEU A 131 15.09 0.79 4.36
N LEU A 132 14.42 0.47 5.46
CA LEU A 132 12.97 0.60 5.57
C LEU A 132 12.61 2.00 6.09
N VAL A 133 12.23 2.87 5.15
CA VAL A 133 11.73 4.20 5.50
C VAL A 133 10.23 4.08 5.79
N MET A 134 9.90 4.04 7.07
CA MET A 134 8.51 4.03 7.53
C MET A 134 7.92 5.44 7.40
N ASN A 135 6.76 5.53 6.77
CA ASN A 135 5.92 6.71 6.82
C ASN A 135 4.90 6.54 7.96
N ASN A 136 4.65 7.60 8.72
CA ASN A 136 3.45 7.61 9.57
C ASN A 136 2.24 7.50 8.62
N PRO A 137 1.23 6.67 8.90
CA PRO A 137 0.13 6.40 7.98
C PRO A 137 -0.70 7.66 7.73
N ILE A 138 -0.27 8.44 6.73
CA ILE A 138 -0.88 9.70 6.29
C ILE A 138 -1.46 9.52 4.88
N LEU A 139 -0.98 8.52 4.13
CA LEU A 139 -1.44 8.26 2.78
C LEU A 139 -2.69 7.39 2.80
N ASN A 140 -3.75 7.88 2.15
CA ASN A 140 -4.98 7.12 1.95
C ASN A 140 -4.74 6.04 0.90
N VAL A 141 -4.46 4.82 1.36
CA VAL A 141 -4.24 3.66 0.48
C VAL A 141 -5.57 2.97 0.22
N LYS A 142 -5.91 2.83 -1.06
CA LYS A 142 -7.09 2.10 -1.50
C LYS A 142 -6.83 0.59 -1.41
N THR A 143 -7.86 -0.14 -1.03
CA THR A 143 -7.82 -1.60 -0.82
C THR A 143 -9.19 -2.19 -1.12
N ASN A 144 -9.25 -3.45 -1.56
CA ASN A 144 -10.50 -4.21 -1.64
C ASN A 144 -10.87 -4.88 -0.30
N GLY A 145 -10.09 -4.62 0.76
CA GLY A 145 -10.36 -5.01 2.13
C GLY A 145 -11.21 -3.99 2.89
N SER A 146 -11.11 -4.01 4.22
CA SER A 146 -11.88 -3.09 5.08
C SER A 146 -11.04 -2.58 6.27
N PRO A 147 -9.91 -1.88 6.04
CA PRO A 147 -9.29 -1.09 7.10
C PRO A 147 -10.18 0.14 7.37
N THR A 148 -10.66 0.30 8.59
CA THR A 148 -11.35 1.53 9.01
C THR A 148 -10.29 2.60 9.27
N MET A 149 -10.41 3.76 8.59
CA MET A 149 -9.59 4.95 8.87
C MET A 149 -9.91 5.56 10.23
#